data_AF-A0A0K2UQZ0-F1
#
_entry.id   AF-A0A0K2UQZ0-F1
#
_cell.length_a   1.000
_cell.length_b   1.000
_cell.length_c   1.000
_cell.angle_alpha   90.00
_cell.angle_beta   90.00
_cell.angle_gamma   90.00
#
_symmetry.space_group_name_H-M   'P 1'
#
loop_
_entity.id
_entity.type
_entity.pdbx_description
1 polymer ?
#
loop_
_entity_poly.entity_id
_entity_poly.type
_entity_poly.pdbx_seq_one_letter_code
_entity_poly.pdbx_strand_id
1 'polypeptide(L)'
;MKICDVRNPIPREVMPPSLVEGIIKRVHSESHRGIQVSIRKIHGFHFWDRLKGDVKECIRGCDTCAKTKITTYMNKNPSLVDAPKKIVPSTSYRYSGTIHTSRWHDKLAYNN
;
A
#
# COMPACT_ATOMS: atom_id res chain seq x y z
N MET A 1 7.95 38.29 -15.01
CA MET A 1 7.10 37.13 -14.65
C MET A 1 7.08 36.20 -15.84
N LYS A 2 7.60 34.96 -15.72
CA LYS A 2 7.70 34.03 -16.84
C LYS A 2 6.40 33.24 -16.95
N ILE A 3 5.65 33.47 -18.03
CA ILE A 3 4.27 32.97 -18.17
C ILE A 3 4.26 31.55 -18.76
N CYS A 4 5.27 31.19 -19.56
CA CYS A 4 5.32 29.90 -20.25
C CYS A 4 6.74 29.30 -20.26
N ASP A 5 6.84 27.97 -20.15
CA ASP A 5 8.05 27.21 -20.43
C ASP A 5 8.09 26.79 -21.91
N VAL A 6 8.98 27.40 -22.70
CA VAL A 6 9.17 27.16 -24.14
C VAL A 6 10.28 26.14 -24.45
N ARG A 7 10.87 25.51 -23.42
CA ARG A 7 11.92 24.49 -23.60
C ARG A 7 11.40 23.17 -24.17
N ASN A 8 10.08 23.06 -24.36
CA ASN A 8 9.42 21.90 -24.96
C ASN A 8 8.61 22.33 -26.17
N PRO A 9 8.41 21.42 -27.16
CA PRO A 9 7.66 21.74 -28.37
C PRO A 9 6.20 22.11 -28.10
N ILE A 10 5.66 21.70 -26.93
CA ILE A 10 4.37 22.14 -26.43
C ILE A 10 4.63 23.07 -25.22
N PRO A 11 4.24 24.36 -25.31
CA PRO A 11 4.37 25.30 -24.20
C PRO A 11 3.62 24.82 -22.96
N ARG A 12 4.25 24.96 -21.79
CA ARG A 12 3.60 24.64 -20.50
C ARG A 12 3.41 25.88 -19.65
N GLU A 13 2.30 25.89 -18.92
CA GLU A 13 1.98 26.96 -17.99
C GLU A 13 2.85 26.88 -16.74
N VAL A 14 3.44 28.01 -16.35
CA VAL A 14 4.19 28.11 -15.10
C VAL A 14 3.20 28.26 -13.95
N MET A 15 3.20 27.31 -13.01
CA MET A 15 2.24 27.32 -11.90
C MET A 15 2.74 28.12 -10.69
N PRO A 16 1.86 28.93 -10.05
CA PRO A 16 2.18 29.60 -8.81
C PRO A 16 2.25 28.58 -7.65
N PRO A 17 3.15 28.78 -6.67
CA PRO A 17 3.33 27.84 -5.55
C PRO A 17 2.06 27.54 -4.76
N SER A 18 1.15 28.50 -4.65
CA SER A 18 -0.12 28.35 -3.92
C SER A 18 -1.08 27.32 -4.54
N LEU A 19 -0.97 27.06 -5.84
CA LEU A 19 -1.86 26.12 -6.55
C LEU A 19 -1.24 24.73 -6.73
N VAL A 20 0.07 24.60 -6.53
CA VAL A 20 0.83 23.36 -6.76
C VAL A 20 0.21 22.19 -6.01
N GLU A 21 -0.02 22.34 -4.70
CA GLU A 21 -0.55 21.26 -3.87
C GLU A 21 -1.95 20.82 -4.31
N GLY A 22 -2.83 21.77 -4.67
CA GLY A 22 -4.18 21.49 -5.14
C GLY A 22 -4.20 20.68 -6.43
N ILE A 23 -3.32 21.02 -7.39
CA ILE A 23 -3.18 20.29 -8.65
C ILE A 23 -2.67 18.87 -8.39
N ILE A 24 -1.64 18.72 -7.55
CA ILE A 24 -1.09 17.40 -7.22
C ILE A 24 -2.16 16.51 -6.59
N LYS A 25 -2.88 17.04 -5.58
CA LYS A 25 -3.97 16.33 -4.90
C LYS A 25 -5.06 15.90 -5.87
N ARG A 26 -5.51 16.79 -6.76
CA ARG A 26 -6.53 16.49 -7.78
C ARG A 26 -6.09 15.37 -8.73
N VAL A 27 -4.89 15.47 -9.29
CA VAL A 27 -4.38 14.46 -10.23
C VAL A 27 -4.16 13.11 -9.54
N HIS A 28 -3.68 13.14 -8.28
CA HIS A 28 -3.46 11.93 -7.50
C HIS A 28 -4.79 11.27 -7.09
N SER A 29 -5.77 12.02 -6.59
CA SER A 29 -7.01 11.49 -6.01
C SER A 29 -7.94 10.83 -7.02
N GLU A 30 -7.87 11.16 -8.31
CA GLU A 30 -8.68 10.53 -9.36
C GLU A 30 -8.57 8.99 -9.37
N SER A 31 -7.41 8.43 -9.04
CA SER A 31 -7.17 6.98 -9.08
C SER A 31 -6.01 6.52 -8.19
N HIS A 32 -5.62 7.33 -7.21
CA HIS A 32 -4.42 7.14 -6.40
C HIS A 32 -3.19 6.79 -7.24
N ARG A 33 -3.00 7.55 -8.33
CA ARG A 33 -1.93 7.28 -9.31
C ARG A 33 -0.57 7.33 -8.61
N GLY A 34 0.28 6.38 -8.96
CA GLY A 34 1.67 6.34 -8.48
C GLY A 34 2.47 7.57 -8.92
N ILE A 35 3.53 7.87 -8.19
CA ILE A 35 4.37 9.07 -8.35
C ILE A 35 4.76 9.34 -9.80
N GLN A 36 5.26 8.32 -10.51
CA GLN A 36 5.74 8.50 -11.89
C GLN A 36 4.61 8.85 -12.85
N VAL A 37 3.44 8.26 -12.67
CA VAL A 37 2.27 8.51 -13.51
C VAL A 37 1.76 9.94 -13.27
N SER A 38 1.69 10.35 -12.01
CA SER A 38 1.30 11.71 -11.63
C SER A 38 2.27 12.76 -12.19
N ILE A 39 3.59 12.52 -12.10
CA ILE A 39 4.61 13.39 -12.70
C ILE A 39 4.38 13.52 -14.20
N ARG A 40 4.22 12.41 -14.93
CA ARG A 40 4.01 12.45 -16.39
C ARG A 40 2.75 13.22 -16.76
N LYS A 41 1.64 13.00 -16.05
CA LYS A 41 0.38 13.70 -16.31
C LYS A 41 0.51 15.20 -16.06
N ILE A 42 1.07 15.60 -14.91
CA ILE A 42 1.24 17.02 -14.55
C ILE A 42 2.22 17.71 -15.51
N HIS A 43 3.37 17.09 -15.77
CA HIS A 43 4.42 17.63 -16.65
C HIS A 43 3.99 17.75 -18.12
N GLY A 44 2.85 17.17 -18.51
CA GLY A 44 2.25 17.42 -19.82
C GLY A 44 1.65 18.82 -19.96
N PHE A 45 1.18 19.41 -18.87
CA PHE A 45 0.40 20.67 -18.88
C PHE A 45 1.07 21.80 -18.10
N HIS A 46 1.74 21.47 -16.99
CA HIS A 46 2.26 22.44 -16.03
C HIS A 46 3.76 22.28 -15.81
N PHE A 47 4.40 23.38 -15.42
CA PHE A 47 5.82 23.42 -15.07
C PHE A 47 6.06 24.28 -13.83
N TRP A 48 6.95 23.80 -12.95
CA TRP A 48 7.59 24.58 -11.89
C TRP A 48 8.88 23.86 -11.44
N ASP A 49 9.81 24.58 -10.82
CA ASP A 49 11.18 24.10 -10.61
C ASP A 49 11.28 22.80 -9.78
N ARG A 50 10.42 22.64 -8.76
CA ARG A 50 10.43 21.50 -7.84
C ARG A 50 9.36 20.45 -8.11
N LEU A 51 8.77 20.40 -9.32
CA LEU A 51 7.66 19.50 -9.68
C LEU A 51 7.83 18.05 -9.23
N LYS A 52 8.97 17.44 -9.56
CA LYS A 52 9.21 16.04 -9.20
C LYS A 52 9.36 15.84 -7.69
N GLY A 53 9.89 16.82 -6.97
CA GLY A 53 10.06 16.80 -5.52
C GLY A 53 8.71 16.92 -4.82
N ASP A 54 7.93 17.94 -5.17
CA ASP A 54 6.66 18.25 -4.52
C ASP A 54 5.63 17.14 -4.74
N VAL A 55 5.58 16.56 -5.96
CA VAL A 55 4.73 15.40 -6.25
C VAL A 55 5.10 14.19 -5.39
N LYS A 56 6.41 13.93 -5.20
CA LYS A 56 6.86 12.82 -4.36
C LYS A 56 6.47 13.03 -2.90
N GLU A 57 6.67 14.23 -2.38
CA GLU A 57 6.39 14.58 -0.99
C GLU A 57 4.89 14.45 -0.70
N CYS A 58 4.05 15.05 -1.55
CA CYS A 58 2.59 15.00 -1.42
C CYS A 58 2.05 13.56 -1.48
N ILE A 59 2.46 12.76 -2.48
CA ILE A 59 1.94 11.39 -2.66
C ILE A 59 2.44 10.44 -1.56
N ARG A 60 3.65 10.63 -1.04
CA ARG A 60 4.17 9.81 0.09
C ARG A 60 3.39 10.02 1.38
N GLY A 61 2.80 11.20 1.56
CA GLY A 61 1.89 11.49 2.68
C GLY A 61 0.46 10.96 2.48
N CYS A 62 0.15 10.25 1.39
CA CYS A 62 -1.20 9.76 1.16
C CYS A 62 -1.51 8.50 2.00
N ASP A 63 -2.41 8.65 2.98
CA ASP A 63 -2.88 7.55 3.83
C ASP A 63 -3.51 6.40 3.04
N THR A 64 -4.30 6.70 2.01
CA THR A 64 -4.92 5.66 1.17
C THR A 64 -3.87 4.82 0.47
N CYS A 65 -2.82 5.45 -0.06
CA CYS A 65 -1.72 4.74 -0.70
C CYS A 65 -0.90 3.95 0.31
N ALA A 66 -0.66 4.50 1.51
CA ALA A 66 0.06 3.82 2.57
C ALA A 66 -0.67 2.54 3.02
N LYS A 67 -1.99 2.61 3.21
CA LYS A 67 -2.84 1.48 3.63
C LYS A 67 -2.97 0.39 2.55
N THR A 68 -3.06 0.78 1.28
CA THR A 68 -3.23 -0.15 0.16
C THR A 68 -1.92 -0.77 -0.32
N LYS A 69 -0.78 -0.19 0.05
CA LYS A 69 0.54 -0.73 -0.29
C LYS A 69 0.77 -2.02 0.50
N ILE A 70 0.37 -3.14 -0.08
CA ILE A 70 0.72 -4.48 0.41
C ILE A 70 2.24 -4.62 0.27
N THR A 71 2.95 -4.47 1.39
CA THR A 71 4.31 -4.96 1.50
C THR A 71 4.18 -6.46 1.69
N THR A 72 4.21 -7.22 0.58
CA THR A 72 4.43 -8.66 0.70
C THR A 72 5.77 -8.81 1.40
N TYR A 73 5.75 -9.18 2.68
CA TYR A 73 6.91 -9.71 3.36
C TYR A 73 7.27 -10.97 2.59
N MET A 74 8.11 -10.83 1.56
CA MET A 74 8.94 -11.92 1.10
C MET A 74 9.72 -12.32 2.35
N ASN A 75 9.26 -13.39 3.00
CA ASN A 75 9.80 -13.89 4.25
C ASN A 75 11.32 -13.82 4.13
N LYS A 76 11.95 -12.84 4.78
CA LYS A 76 13.37 -12.93 5.05
C LYS A 76 13.44 -14.19 5.89
N ASN A 77 13.98 -15.25 5.29
CA ASN A 77 14.16 -16.56 5.89
C ASN A 77 14.39 -16.35 7.38
N PRO A 78 13.49 -16.79 8.28
CA PRO A 78 13.65 -16.53 9.71
C PRO A 78 15.00 -17.12 10.07
N SER A 79 15.99 -16.25 10.18
CA SER A 79 17.36 -16.60 10.48
C SER A 79 17.28 -17.44 11.73
N LEU A 80 17.70 -18.69 11.62
CA LEU A 80 17.78 -19.68 12.68
C LEU A 80 18.09 -18.94 13.98
N VAL A 81 17.05 -18.72 14.80
CA VAL A 81 17.27 -18.21 16.13
C VAL A 81 18.13 -19.28 16.79
N ASP A 82 19.34 -18.92 17.21
CA ASP A 82 20.24 -19.84 17.90
C ASP A 82 19.48 -20.37 19.11
N ALA A 83 18.92 -21.57 18.95
CA ALA A 83 18.17 -22.21 20.02
C ALA A 83 19.15 -22.41 21.17
N PRO A 84 18.85 -21.91 22.38
CA PRO A 84 19.70 -22.23 23.52
C PRO A 84 19.70 -23.76 23.64
N LYS A 85 20.89 -24.37 23.52
CA LYS A 85 21.10 -25.80 23.77
C LYS A 85 20.83 -26.09 25.24
N LYS A 86 19.56 -26.16 25.63
CA LYS A 86 19.13 -26.86 26.83
C LYS A 86 18.33 -28.05 26.35
N ILE A 87 18.94 -29.23 26.49
CA ILE A 87 18.28 -30.51 26.32
C ILE A 87 17.21 -30.57 27.40
N VAL A 88 15.98 -30.25 27.06
CA VAL A 88 14.80 -30.60 27.85
C VAL A 88 14.26 -31.91 27.28
N PRO A 89 13.90 -32.91 28.12
CA PRO A 89 13.29 -34.13 27.63
C PRO A 89 11.99 -33.76 26.90
N SER A 90 11.84 -34.22 25.66
CA SER A 90 10.68 -33.94 24.82
C SER A 90 9.43 -34.64 25.37
N THR A 91 8.68 -33.99 26.25
CA THR A 91 7.27 -34.33 26.47
C THR A 91 6.43 -33.56 25.48
N SER A 92 6.40 -34.04 24.23
CA SER A 92 5.45 -33.53 23.23
C SER A 92 4.04 -34.00 23.59
N TYR A 93 3.29 -33.22 24.37
CA TYR A 93 1.85 -33.42 24.46
C TYR A 93 1.20 -32.85 23.19
N ARG A 94 1.07 -33.68 22.16
CA ARG A 94 0.30 -33.36 20.96
C ARG A 94 -1.16 -33.72 21.27
N TYR A 95 -2.02 -32.71 21.44
CA TYR A 95 -3.46 -32.94 21.55
C TYR A 95 -3.98 -33.46 20.20
N SER A 96 -4.12 -34.77 20.08
CA SER A 96 -4.78 -35.44 18.96
C SER A 96 -6.30 -35.40 19.18
N GLY A 97 -6.90 -34.25 18.92
CA GLY A 97 -8.36 -34.13 18.84
C GLY A 97 -8.84 -34.71 17.51
N THR A 98 -9.49 -35.86 17.54
CA THR A 98 -10.26 -36.39 16.40
C THR A 98 -11.45 -35.47 16.18
N ILE A 99 -11.55 -34.81 15.02
CA ILE A 99 -12.77 -34.08 14.64
C ILE A 99 -13.85 -35.12 14.40
N HIS A 100 -14.67 -35.38 15.42
CA HIS A 100 -15.92 -36.13 15.25
C HIS A 100 -16.91 -35.19 14.59
N THR A 101 -17.11 -35.31 13.28
CA THR A 101 -18.26 -34.69 12.61
C THR A 101 -19.50 -35.50 12.98
N SER A 102 -20.14 -35.21 14.11
CA SER A 102 -21.43 -35.81 14.44
C SER A 102 -22.50 -35.19 13.53
N ARG A 103 -22.80 -35.94 12.47
CA ARG A 103 -23.94 -35.80 11.57
C ARG A 103 -25.23 -35.68 12.40
N TRP A 104 -25.87 -34.52 12.32
CA TRP A 104 -27.23 -34.30 12.82
C TRP A 104 -28.17 -35.29 12.13
N HIS A 105 -28.60 -36.33 12.84
CA HIS A 105 -29.79 -37.11 12.45
C HIS A 105 -30.75 -37.13 13.63
N ASP A 106 -31.94 -36.62 13.32
CA ASP A 106 -33.21 -36.68 14.00
C ASP A 106 -33.44 -37.90 14.90
N LYS A 107 -33.94 -37.63 16.10
CA LYS A 107 -34.99 -38.45 16.73
C LYS A 107 -36.00 -37.55 17.43
N LEU A 108 -37.03 -37.16 16.68
CA LEU A 108 -38.37 -36.99 17.23
C LEU A 108 -38.93 -38.40 17.48
N ALA A 109 -39.07 -38.79 18.74
CA ALA A 109 -39.89 -39.94 19.13
C ALA A 109 -40.37 -39.76 20.58
N TYR A 110 -41.59 -39.24 20.69
CA TYR A 110 -42.67 -39.62 21.61
C TYR A 110 -42.29 -40.12 23.02
N ASN A 111 -42.66 -39.34 24.03
CA ASN A 111 -42.85 -39.85 25.39
C ASN A 111 -44.35 -40.07 25.64
N ASN A 112 -44.65 -41.30 26.07
CA ASN A 112 -45.87 -41.72 26.76
C ASN A 112 -45.94 -41.04 28.14
#